data_AF-A0AB36W8N9-F1
#
_entry.id   AF-A0AB36W8N9-F1
#
_cell.length_a   1.000
_cell.length_b   1.000
_cell.length_c   1.000
_cell.angle_alpha   90.00
_cell.angle_beta   90.00
_cell.angle_gamma   90.00
#
_symmetry.space_group_name_H-M   'P 1'
#
loop_
_entity.id
_entity.type
_entity.pdbx_description
1 polymer ?
#
loop_
_entity_poly.entity_id
_entity_poly.type
_entity_poly.pdbx_seq_one_letter_code
_entity_poly.pdbx_strand_id
1 'polypeptide(L)'
;MRKKNTHKGTLTIPRCKRIIRPLISKIASLTGLYIKHPFKFDLDIESFDIVQENHGQSVKFINPSTSDDRLLYLKPYLNPEIYQTYVEIFTLFKSIVRAWSETGPPAKTRVPKLSTISSLKVGKMITLGTKSTHYRLNQTALFDAESIPRYLQKYKDELADDIDDWLSMEPQYVMQTHMIDLLYGYVIHLLIFNSRTTLYCLIPVLVHWLQEQDDSHLKSLSRTLLYEFFIFSPIDADQRAVKELTSEVAQHDPSIPIFWLFHGIGYWKRLCFLCKLDSINVSAKLYEPYDSLFIDVLAKTDRLFLTDVIDLPHIYSTLQRNPQHPHNTSLMMSILAQIISLFKKTLDSSRTSTTALRTLQAGINDFTEFVRTWLSLSSDCVFNSLDGGNEETFEALINVLKFMRRHCDGAISYIEDSLSRNRIIKLEDVLSKFKQANSSISDFFFNIRVLQAYYLDNPDLCDLEGVKLPSASHSLAYLMAHNCEFDEVVNLLAWIRDLPNEKGLRMSKLLFREFFKENSVLGEMDVEHVAWELYDL
;
A
#
# COMPACT_ATOMS: atom_id res chain seq x y z
N MET A 1 -10.44 -58.77 4.94
CA MET A 1 -9.14 -58.40 5.56
C MET A 1 -8.88 -56.92 5.35
N ARG A 2 -9.16 -56.09 6.36
CA ARG A 2 -8.84 -54.64 6.33
C ARG A 2 -7.34 -54.48 6.61
N LYS A 3 -6.58 -53.91 5.67
CA LYS A 3 -5.20 -53.47 5.92
C LYS A 3 -5.23 -52.47 7.07
N LYS A 4 -4.66 -52.84 8.22
CA LYS A 4 -4.29 -51.89 9.28
C LYS A 4 -3.26 -50.94 8.66
N ASN A 5 -3.70 -49.75 8.25
CA ASN A 5 -2.80 -48.62 8.10
C ASN A 5 -2.24 -48.34 9.50
N THR A 6 -1.02 -48.80 9.74
CA THR A 6 -0.19 -48.35 10.84
C THR A 6 0.06 -46.85 10.65
N HIS A 7 -0.81 -46.01 11.21
CA HIS A 7 -0.57 -44.59 11.37
C HIS A 7 0.72 -44.43 12.18
N LYS A 8 1.82 -44.08 11.50
CA LYS A 8 3.00 -43.56 12.18
C LYS A 8 2.57 -42.31 12.96
N GLY A 9 2.63 -42.40 14.28
CA GLY A 9 2.48 -41.33 15.27
C GLY A 9 1.50 -40.20 14.93
N THR A 10 0.21 -40.39 15.19
CA THR A 10 -0.74 -39.27 15.24
C THR A 10 -0.28 -38.23 16.26
N LEU A 11 -0.14 -36.98 15.82
CA LEU A 11 0.20 -35.85 16.68
C LEU A 11 -0.92 -35.68 17.72
N THR A 12 -0.64 -35.90 19.01
CA THR A 12 -1.67 -35.74 20.06
C THR A 12 -1.77 -34.27 20.48
N ILE A 13 -2.94 -33.80 20.88
CA ILE A 13 -3.16 -32.41 21.36
C ILE A 13 -2.12 -32.00 22.42
N PRO A 14 -1.82 -32.82 23.47
CA PRO A 14 -0.78 -32.49 24.44
C PRO A 14 0.63 -32.38 23.85
N ARG A 15 0.94 -33.16 22.81
CA ARG A 15 2.23 -33.10 22.11
C ARG A 15 2.32 -31.81 21.27
N CYS A 16 1.23 -31.40 20.61
CA CYS A 16 1.15 -30.13 19.89
C CYS A 16 1.44 -28.95 20.83
N LYS A 17 0.77 -28.92 21.99
CA LYS A 17 0.90 -27.88 23.00
C LYS A 17 2.34 -27.75 23.52
N ARG A 18 2.97 -28.89 23.86
CA ARG A 18 4.37 -28.90 24.32
C ARG A 18 5.34 -28.36 23.28
N ILE A 19 5.07 -28.62 22.01
CA ILE A 19 5.91 -28.20 20.89
C ILE A 19 5.78 -26.67 20.63
N ILE A 20 4.58 -26.09 20.78
CA ILE A 20 4.34 -24.67 20.47
C ILE A 20 4.59 -23.73 21.66
N ARG A 21 4.39 -24.17 22.91
CA ARG A 21 4.57 -23.35 24.13
C ARG A 21 5.88 -22.55 24.20
N PRO A 22 7.06 -23.12 23.87
CA PRO A 22 8.31 -22.37 23.90
C PRO A 22 8.29 -21.17 22.92
N LEU A 23 7.69 -21.33 21.74
CA LEU A 23 7.58 -20.26 20.74
C LEU A 23 6.68 -19.14 21.27
N ILE A 24 5.52 -19.48 21.83
CA ILE A 24 4.59 -18.52 22.45
C ILE A 24 5.28 -17.73 23.55
N SER A 25 5.98 -18.43 24.45
CA SER A 25 6.69 -17.80 25.57
C SER A 25 7.78 -16.84 25.10
N LYS A 26 8.53 -17.20 24.05
CA LYS A 26 9.57 -16.33 23.49
C LYS A 26 9.00 -15.09 22.80
N ILE A 27 7.93 -15.25 22.03
CA ILE A 27 7.22 -14.10 21.43
C ILE A 27 6.68 -13.19 22.53
N ALA A 28 6.05 -13.73 23.57
CA ALA A 28 5.55 -12.94 24.70
C ALA A 28 6.66 -12.16 25.43
N SER A 29 7.82 -12.80 25.65
CA SER A 29 8.99 -12.13 26.23
C SER A 29 9.48 -10.98 25.36
N LEU A 30 9.50 -11.17 24.03
CA LEU A 30 9.93 -10.16 23.07
C LEU A 30 8.94 -8.98 23.01
N THR A 31 7.63 -9.27 23.03
CA THR A 31 6.58 -8.24 23.15
C THR A 31 6.70 -7.47 24.46
N GLY A 32 7.01 -8.14 25.57
CA GLY A 32 7.30 -7.49 26.85
C GLY A 32 8.54 -6.58 26.79
N LEU A 33 9.57 -6.96 26.04
CA LEU A 33 10.75 -6.13 25.80
C LEU A 33 10.40 -4.89 24.97
N TYR A 34 9.61 -5.05 23.91
CA TYR A 34 9.14 -3.94 23.06
C TYR A 34 8.35 -2.89 23.86
N ILE A 35 7.43 -3.34 24.73
CA ILE A 35 6.64 -2.44 25.57
C ILE A 35 7.54 -1.62 26.51
N LYS A 36 8.61 -2.21 27.06
CA LYS A 36 9.52 -1.54 27.99
C LYS A 36 10.55 -0.66 27.28
N HIS A 37 11.03 -1.09 26.12
CA HIS A 37 12.16 -0.50 25.39
C HIS A 37 11.91 -0.52 23.88
N PRO A 38 10.95 0.26 23.37
CA PRO A 38 10.56 0.24 21.95
C PRO A 38 11.73 0.61 21.03
N PHE A 39 12.55 1.59 21.42
CA PHE A 39 13.74 2.04 20.67
C PHE A 39 14.77 0.94 20.38
N LYS A 40 14.77 -0.17 21.13
CA LYS A 40 15.67 -1.30 20.83
C LYS A 40 15.33 -1.98 19.50
N PHE A 41 14.09 -1.84 19.05
CA PHE A 41 13.54 -2.47 17.84
C PHE A 41 13.67 -1.58 16.61
N ASP A 42 14.14 -0.35 16.79
CA ASP A 42 14.49 0.52 15.67
C ASP A 42 15.71 -0.08 14.97
N LEU A 43 15.60 -0.22 13.66
CA LEU A 43 16.70 -0.66 12.82
C LEU A 43 17.73 0.48 12.78
N ASP A 44 19.02 0.16 12.87
CA ASP A 44 20.08 1.16 12.67
C ASP A 44 20.13 1.51 11.16
N ILE A 45 19.40 2.57 10.76
CA ILE A 45 19.28 3.00 9.36
C ILE A 45 20.56 3.71 8.89
N GLU A 46 21.27 4.44 9.76
CA GLU A 46 22.50 5.16 9.40
C GLU A 46 23.60 4.20 8.93
N SER A 47 23.65 3.00 9.52
CA SER A 47 24.56 1.94 9.08
C SER A 47 24.20 1.32 7.72
N PHE A 48 22.98 1.53 7.19
CA PHE A 48 22.61 1.13 5.83
C PHE A 48 23.17 2.08 4.75
N ASP A 49 23.21 3.39 5.02
CA ASP A 49 23.74 4.39 4.08
C ASP A 49 25.24 4.15 3.79
N ILE A 50 26.00 3.78 4.83
CA ILE A 50 27.42 3.40 4.74
C ILE A 50 27.62 2.12 3.89
N VAL A 51 26.62 1.23 3.87
CA VAL A 51 26.65 -0.04 3.13
C VAL A 51 26.22 0.13 1.67
N GLN A 52 25.40 1.13 1.34
CA GLN A 52 25.08 1.50 -0.04
C GLN A 52 26.30 2.07 -0.78
N GLU A 53 27.14 2.85 -0.11
CA GLU A 53 28.41 3.37 -0.66
C GLU A 53 29.45 2.25 -0.89
N ASN A 54 29.37 1.16 -0.12
CA ASN A 54 30.27 0.01 -0.22
C ASN A 54 29.58 -1.18 -0.91
N HIS A 55 29.45 -1.10 -2.24
CA HIS A 55 28.69 -2.02 -3.13
C HIS A 55 28.83 -3.55 -2.89
N GLY A 56 29.82 -4.05 -2.15
CA GLY A 56 29.99 -5.49 -1.87
C GLY A 56 29.15 -6.06 -0.70
N GLN A 57 28.89 -5.29 0.36
CA GLN A 57 28.12 -5.79 1.53
C GLN A 57 26.60 -5.68 1.32
N SER A 58 26.14 -4.63 0.64
CA SER A 58 24.72 -4.43 0.28
C SER A 58 24.16 -5.59 -0.55
N VAL A 59 24.94 -6.08 -1.53
CA VAL A 59 24.52 -7.20 -2.40
C VAL A 59 24.26 -8.49 -1.63
N LYS A 60 25.07 -8.78 -0.59
CA LYS A 60 24.90 -9.99 0.24
C LYS A 60 23.65 -9.90 1.11
N PHE A 61 23.34 -8.72 1.66
CA PHE A 61 22.13 -8.49 2.43
C PHE A 61 20.85 -8.64 1.58
N ILE A 62 20.85 -8.10 0.36
CA ILE A 62 19.71 -8.18 -0.57
C ILE A 62 19.54 -9.59 -1.13
N ASN A 63 20.65 -10.29 -1.41
CA ASN A 63 20.66 -11.60 -2.02
C ASN A 63 21.45 -12.64 -1.19
N PRO A 64 20.95 -13.00 0.01
CA PRO A 64 21.58 -14.01 0.83
C PRO A 64 21.41 -15.41 0.22
N SER A 65 22.44 -16.25 0.36
CA SER A 65 22.43 -17.61 -0.19
C SER A 65 21.50 -18.53 0.60
N THR A 66 21.43 -18.34 1.92
CA THR A 66 20.59 -19.16 2.81
C THR A 66 19.75 -18.31 3.77
N SER A 67 18.79 -18.94 4.45
CA SER A 67 17.99 -18.35 5.52
C SER A 67 18.84 -18.02 6.75
N ASP A 68 19.81 -18.88 7.11
CA ASP A 68 20.77 -18.59 8.18
C ASP A 68 21.67 -17.38 7.81
N ASP A 69 22.11 -17.25 6.55
CA ASP A 69 22.83 -16.05 6.08
C ASP A 69 21.96 -14.79 6.14
N ARG A 70 20.69 -14.90 5.75
CA ARG A 70 19.73 -13.78 5.81
C ARG A 70 19.59 -13.26 7.24
N LEU A 71 19.53 -14.16 8.23
CA LEU A 71 19.52 -13.78 9.64
C LEU A 71 20.85 -13.15 10.03
N LEU A 72 21.97 -13.78 9.69
CA LEU A 72 23.31 -13.28 10.02
C LEU A 72 23.55 -11.86 9.51
N TYR A 73 23.10 -11.55 8.30
CA TYR A 73 23.27 -10.21 7.71
C TYR A 73 22.35 -9.15 8.33
N LEU A 74 21.33 -9.53 9.10
CA LEU A 74 20.55 -8.58 9.93
C LEU A 74 21.30 -8.18 11.20
N LYS A 75 22.27 -8.99 11.66
CA LYS A 75 22.99 -8.78 12.93
C LYS A 75 23.57 -7.36 13.10
N PRO A 76 24.21 -6.73 12.09
CA PRO A 76 24.78 -5.40 12.26
C PRO A 76 23.74 -4.31 12.55
N TYR A 77 22.49 -4.51 12.12
CA TYR A 77 21.43 -3.51 12.13
C TYR A 77 20.44 -3.69 13.28
N LEU A 78 20.57 -4.78 14.04
CA LEU A 78 19.68 -5.14 15.13
C LEU A 78 20.38 -5.02 16.47
N ASN A 79 19.62 -4.67 17.51
CA ASN A 79 20.10 -4.78 18.87
C ASN A 79 20.54 -6.23 19.18
N PRO A 80 21.69 -6.46 19.86
CA PRO A 80 22.18 -7.80 20.14
C PRO A 80 21.18 -8.72 20.89
N GLU A 81 20.39 -8.16 21.80
CA GLU A 81 19.36 -8.91 22.55
C GLU A 81 18.23 -9.40 21.63
N ILE A 82 17.84 -8.56 20.65
CA ILE A 82 16.82 -8.90 19.67
C ILE A 82 17.35 -9.96 18.72
N TYR A 83 18.57 -9.78 18.21
CA TYR A 83 19.21 -10.75 17.34
C TYR A 83 19.29 -12.15 17.98
N GLN A 84 19.70 -12.21 19.26
CA GLN A 84 19.75 -13.47 20.00
C GLN A 84 18.36 -14.11 20.13
N THR A 85 17.34 -13.30 20.43
CA THR A 85 15.95 -13.80 20.52
C THR A 85 15.44 -14.30 19.16
N TYR A 86 15.82 -13.65 18.06
CA TYR A 86 15.49 -14.07 16.70
C TYR A 86 16.11 -15.42 16.34
N VAL A 87 17.37 -15.66 16.72
CA VAL A 87 18.04 -16.96 16.54
C VAL A 87 17.28 -18.08 17.27
N GLU A 88 16.83 -17.80 18.50
CA GLU A 88 16.06 -18.76 19.30
C GLU A 88 14.68 -19.04 18.70
N ILE A 89 13.94 -18.00 18.32
CA ILE A 89 12.64 -18.13 17.65
C ILE A 89 12.79 -18.91 16.34
N PHE A 90 13.82 -18.62 15.55
CA PHE A 90 14.09 -19.33 14.30
C PHE A 90 14.35 -20.82 14.55
N THR A 91 15.14 -21.16 15.57
CA THR A 91 15.41 -22.56 15.94
C THR A 91 14.15 -23.29 16.41
N LEU A 92 13.32 -22.64 17.21
CA LEU A 92 12.03 -23.19 17.65
C LEU A 92 11.10 -23.43 16.45
N PHE A 93 10.97 -22.45 15.57
CA PHE A 93 10.16 -22.57 14.36
C PHE A 93 10.60 -23.76 13.48
N LYS A 94 11.90 -23.88 13.20
CA LYS A 94 12.47 -25.01 12.44
C LYS A 94 12.10 -26.35 13.07
N SER A 95 12.19 -26.45 14.39
CA SER A 95 11.88 -27.67 15.16
C SER A 95 10.39 -28.03 15.10
N ILE A 96 9.51 -27.03 15.25
CA ILE A 96 8.05 -27.19 15.18
C ILE A 96 7.63 -27.69 13.80
N VAL A 97 8.06 -26.99 12.74
CA VAL A 97 7.66 -27.31 11.36
C VAL A 97 8.15 -28.69 10.94
N ARG A 98 9.41 -29.05 11.28
CA ARG A 98 9.95 -30.39 11.01
C ARG A 98 9.15 -31.48 11.70
N ALA A 99 8.85 -31.30 12.98
CA ALA A 99 8.07 -32.26 13.75
C ALA A 99 6.68 -32.53 13.17
N TRP A 100 6.07 -31.53 12.52
CA TRP A 100 4.77 -31.68 11.86
C TRP A 100 4.88 -32.25 10.45
N SER A 101 5.88 -31.83 9.67
CA SER A 101 6.11 -32.35 8.32
C SER A 101 6.37 -33.85 8.29
N GLU A 102 7.06 -34.40 9.30
CA GLU A 102 7.32 -35.85 9.42
C GLU A 102 6.06 -36.68 9.73
N THR A 103 5.00 -36.02 10.23
CA THR A 103 3.73 -36.67 10.61
C THR A 103 2.62 -36.52 9.57
N GLY A 104 2.79 -35.63 8.60
CA GLY A 104 1.80 -35.35 7.56
C GLY A 104 1.88 -36.33 6.37
N PRO A 105 0.77 -36.57 5.65
CA PRO A 105 0.83 -37.29 4.38
C PRO A 105 1.64 -36.47 3.35
N PRO A 106 2.49 -37.11 2.53
CA PRO A 106 3.30 -36.40 1.53
C PRO A 106 2.38 -35.66 0.55
N ALA A 107 2.56 -34.34 0.44
CA ALA A 107 1.80 -33.52 -0.49
C ALA A 107 2.20 -33.87 -1.93
N LYS A 108 1.22 -34.32 -2.72
CA LYS A 108 1.41 -34.70 -4.13
C LYS A 108 1.10 -33.56 -5.11
N THR A 109 0.51 -32.46 -4.65
CA THR A 109 -0.05 -31.41 -5.51
C THR A 109 0.58 -30.05 -5.21
N ARG A 110 1.01 -29.35 -6.26
CA ARG A 110 1.66 -28.03 -6.21
C ARG A 110 0.71 -26.88 -5.84
N VAL A 111 -0.61 -27.09 -5.99
CA VAL A 111 -1.64 -26.11 -5.66
C VAL A 111 -2.39 -26.58 -4.39
N PRO A 112 -2.50 -25.73 -3.35
CA PRO A 112 -3.25 -26.08 -2.15
C PRO A 112 -4.73 -26.23 -2.46
N LYS A 113 -5.37 -27.25 -1.88
CA LYS A 113 -6.82 -27.45 -2.00
C LYS A 113 -7.56 -26.36 -1.22
N LEU A 114 -8.80 -26.06 -1.64
CA LEU A 114 -9.67 -25.15 -0.89
C LEU A 114 -9.78 -25.55 0.59
N SER A 115 -9.89 -26.86 0.87
CA SER A 115 -9.91 -27.39 2.24
C SER A 115 -8.69 -26.96 3.06
N THR A 116 -7.48 -26.99 2.48
CA THR A 116 -6.25 -26.58 3.15
C THR A 116 -6.25 -25.08 3.42
N ILE A 117 -6.69 -24.27 2.44
CA ILE A 117 -6.82 -22.82 2.61
C ILE A 117 -7.83 -22.49 3.71
N SER A 118 -8.98 -23.15 3.71
CA SER A 118 -10.00 -23.01 4.76
C SER A 118 -9.45 -23.41 6.13
N SER A 119 -8.71 -24.51 6.24
CA SER A 119 -8.09 -24.92 7.49
C SER A 119 -7.06 -23.90 8.01
N LEU A 120 -6.24 -23.32 7.13
CA LEU A 120 -5.31 -22.25 7.52
C LEU A 120 -6.07 -21.02 8.05
N LYS A 121 -7.21 -20.67 7.45
CA LYS A 121 -8.08 -19.58 7.91
C LYS A 121 -8.82 -19.90 9.21
N VAL A 122 -9.24 -21.14 9.43
CA VAL A 122 -9.75 -21.55 10.76
C VAL A 122 -8.63 -21.43 11.80
N GLY A 123 -7.39 -21.77 11.45
CA GLY A 123 -6.21 -21.50 12.29
C GLY A 123 -6.07 -20.03 12.71
N LYS A 124 -6.33 -19.06 11.81
CA LYS A 124 -6.43 -17.62 12.15
C LYS A 124 -7.45 -17.38 13.26
N MET A 125 -8.64 -17.95 13.13
CA MET A 125 -9.72 -17.78 14.11
C MET A 125 -9.37 -18.42 15.45
N ILE A 126 -8.68 -19.55 15.46
CA ILE A 126 -8.16 -20.16 16.69
C ILE A 126 -7.17 -19.20 17.37
N THR A 127 -6.20 -18.63 16.64
CA THR A 127 -5.25 -17.67 17.20
C THR A 127 -5.94 -16.42 17.75
N LEU A 128 -6.99 -15.94 17.07
CA LEU A 128 -7.81 -14.82 17.52
C LEU A 128 -8.74 -15.19 18.69
N GLY A 129 -9.12 -16.46 18.83
CA GLY A 129 -9.93 -16.98 19.93
C GLY A 129 -9.11 -17.16 21.20
N THR A 130 -7.84 -17.54 21.09
CA THR A 130 -6.89 -17.67 22.22
C THR A 130 -6.30 -16.32 22.64
N LYS A 131 -7.16 -15.30 22.87
CA LYS A 131 -6.76 -13.90 23.20
C LYS A 131 -5.99 -13.82 24.52
N SER A 132 -6.36 -14.68 25.45
CA SER A 132 -5.78 -14.95 26.77
C SER A 132 -4.26 -15.03 26.82
N THR A 133 -3.66 -15.74 25.86
CA THR A 133 -2.28 -16.24 25.96
C THR A 133 -1.27 -15.26 25.39
N HIS A 134 -1.76 -14.23 24.68
CA HIS A 134 -0.94 -13.35 23.85
C HIS A 134 -0.98 -11.88 24.26
N TYR A 135 -2.08 -11.41 24.84
CA TYR A 135 -2.26 -9.97 25.07
C TYR A 135 -2.16 -9.61 26.54
N ARG A 136 -1.05 -8.95 26.91
CA ARG A 136 -0.77 -8.16 28.13
C ARG A 136 -0.96 -8.83 29.49
N LEU A 137 -1.62 -9.97 29.60
CA LEU A 137 -1.86 -10.65 30.85
C LEU A 137 -0.87 -11.79 30.96
N ASN A 138 0.13 -11.59 31.82
CA ASN A 138 0.95 -12.68 32.32
C ASN A 138 -0.01 -13.79 32.80
N GLN A 139 0.24 -15.07 32.50
CA GLN A 139 -0.67 -16.14 32.93
C GLN A 139 -0.91 -16.10 34.45
N THR A 140 0.06 -15.62 35.22
CA THR A 140 -0.06 -15.35 36.66
C THR A 140 -1.10 -14.30 37.03
N ALA A 141 -1.30 -13.24 36.23
CA ALA A 141 -2.31 -12.20 36.46
C ALA A 141 -3.73 -12.66 36.12
N LEU A 142 -3.89 -13.73 35.31
CA LEU A 142 -5.18 -14.34 35.01
C LEU A 142 -5.75 -15.15 36.19
N PHE A 143 -4.89 -15.58 37.12
CA PHE A 143 -5.30 -16.29 38.34
C PHE A 143 -5.70 -15.36 39.49
N ASP A 144 -5.42 -14.06 39.39
CA ASP A 144 -5.84 -13.03 40.35
C ASP A 144 -6.66 -11.96 39.64
N ALA A 145 -7.99 -12.07 39.76
CA ALA A 145 -8.95 -11.20 39.08
C ALA A 145 -8.78 -9.71 39.45
N GLU A 146 -8.24 -9.42 40.64
CA GLU A 146 -8.03 -8.06 41.13
C GLU A 146 -6.79 -7.39 40.50
N SER A 147 -5.86 -8.19 39.96
CA SER A 147 -4.66 -7.71 39.26
C SER A 147 -4.90 -7.31 37.80
N ILE A 148 -6.04 -7.71 37.23
CA ILE A 148 -6.45 -7.36 35.87
C ILE A 148 -7.04 -5.94 35.87
N PRO A 149 -6.63 -5.02 34.96
CA PRO A 149 -7.26 -3.72 34.84
C PRO A 149 -8.78 -3.81 34.70
N ARG A 150 -9.54 -2.95 35.40
CA ARG A 150 -11.02 -3.02 35.47
C ARG A 150 -11.72 -3.11 34.10
N TYR A 151 -11.17 -2.48 33.08
CA TYR A 151 -11.74 -2.52 31.72
C TYR A 151 -11.55 -3.87 30.99
N LEU A 152 -10.64 -4.73 31.47
CA LEU A 152 -10.34 -6.06 30.94
C LEU A 152 -10.98 -7.20 31.74
N GLN A 153 -11.43 -6.95 32.97
CA GLN A 153 -12.07 -7.97 33.81
C GLN A 153 -13.31 -8.61 33.17
N LYS A 154 -14.02 -7.87 32.31
CA LYS A 154 -15.18 -8.39 31.53
C LYS A 154 -14.83 -9.52 30.57
N TYR A 155 -13.56 -9.69 30.21
CA TYR A 155 -13.08 -10.73 29.31
C TYR A 155 -12.40 -11.89 30.05
N LYS A 156 -12.46 -11.96 31.39
CA LYS A 156 -11.66 -12.91 32.20
C LYS A 156 -11.79 -14.37 31.77
N ASP A 157 -13.01 -14.83 31.49
CA ASP A 157 -13.26 -16.23 31.09
C ASP A 157 -12.76 -16.48 29.65
N GLU A 158 -13.00 -15.55 28.72
CA GLU A 158 -12.42 -15.55 27.35
C GLU A 158 -10.89 -15.43 27.37
N LEU A 159 -10.33 -14.80 28.41
CA LEU A 159 -8.91 -14.67 28.68
C LEU A 159 -8.34 -15.88 29.43
N ALA A 160 -9.12 -16.93 29.70
CA ALA A 160 -8.63 -18.22 30.17
C ALA A 160 -8.66 -19.31 29.09
N ASP A 161 -9.33 -19.05 27.96
CA ASP A 161 -9.50 -20.00 26.86
C ASP A 161 -8.15 -20.36 26.21
N ASP A 162 -7.92 -21.66 25.99
CA ASP A 162 -6.72 -22.24 25.38
C ASP A 162 -7.07 -22.94 24.06
N ILE A 163 -6.06 -23.38 23.30
CA ILE A 163 -6.25 -24.06 22.01
C ILE A 163 -6.97 -25.43 22.12
N ASP A 164 -7.10 -25.97 23.34
CA ASP A 164 -7.59 -27.33 23.60
C ASP A 164 -9.07 -27.51 23.19
N ASP A 165 -9.92 -26.51 23.44
CA ASP A 165 -11.34 -26.56 23.09
C ASP A 165 -11.54 -26.47 21.57
N TRP A 166 -10.69 -25.70 20.89
CA TRP A 166 -10.69 -25.60 19.44
C TRP A 166 -10.27 -26.91 18.77
N LEU A 167 -9.27 -27.60 19.30
CA LEU A 167 -8.78 -28.87 18.73
C LEU A 167 -9.70 -30.07 19.04
N SER A 168 -10.67 -29.90 19.93
CA SER A 168 -11.66 -30.91 20.31
C SER A 168 -13.07 -30.63 19.76
N MET A 169 -13.25 -29.57 18.96
CA MET A 169 -14.51 -29.22 18.31
C MET A 169 -15.07 -30.32 17.39
N GLU A 170 -16.39 -30.45 17.36
CA GLU A 170 -17.10 -31.30 16.40
C GLU A 170 -17.26 -30.59 15.04
N PRO A 171 -17.14 -31.31 13.90
CA PRO A 171 -16.94 -32.76 13.78
C PRO A 171 -15.47 -33.19 13.87
N GLN A 172 -15.17 -34.09 14.83
CA GLN A 172 -13.81 -34.57 15.12
C GLN A 172 -13.10 -35.19 13.91
N TYR A 173 -13.84 -35.82 13.00
CA TYR A 173 -13.29 -36.40 11.76
C TYR A 173 -12.61 -35.34 10.87
N VAL A 174 -13.22 -34.17 10.72
CA VAL A 174 -12.68 -33.06 9.93
C VAL A 174 -11.46 -32.47 10.62
N MET A 175 -11.55 -32.28 11.94
CA MET A 175 -10.46 -31.74 12.76
C MET A 175 -9.22 -32.64 12.72
N GLN A 176 -9.39 -33.96 12.85
CA GLN A 176 -8.28 -34.92 12.77
C GLN A 176 -7.65 -34.98 11.38
N THR A 177 -8.46 -34.85 10.33
CA THR A 177 -7.99 -34.91 8.92
C THR A 177 -7.15 -33.68 8.55
N HIS A 178 -7.52 -32.50 9.06
CA HIS A 178 -6.88 -31.22 8.73
C HIS A 178 -6.08 -30.60 9.88
N MET A 179 -5.83 -31.36 10.95
CA MET A 179 -5.20 -30.87 12.18
C MET A 179 -3.86 -30.17 11.94
N ILE A 180 -3.02 -30.71 11.05
CA ILE A 180 -1.71 -30.14 10.77
C ILE A 180 -1.86 -28.79 10.03
N ASP A 181 -2.76 -28.71 9.04
CA ASP A 181 -3.06 -27.46 8.33
C ASP A 181 -3.63 -26.39 9.30
N LEU A 182 -4.49 -26.79 10.24
CA LEU A 182 -5.01 -25.91 11.29
C LEU A 182 -3.89 -25.37 12.19
N LEU A 183 -2.97 -26.24 12.62
CA LEU A 183 -1.83 -25.86 13.46
C LEU A 183 -0.82 -24.97 12.73
N TYR A 184 -0.58 -25.22 11.43
CA TYR A 184 0.18 -24.29 10.59
C TYR A 184 -0.51 -22.94 10.52
N GLY A 185 -1.83 -22.91 10.31
CA GLY A 185 -2.62 -21.68 10.32
C GLY A 185 -2.48 -20.93 11.65
N TYR A 186 -2.55 -21.64 12.77
CA TYR A 186 -2.39 -21.08 14.11
C TYR A 186 -1.00 -20.43 14.31
N VAL A 187 0.08 -21.15 13.97
CA VAL A 187 1.45 -20.63 14.11
C VAL A 187 1.75 -19.48 13.15
N ILE A 188 1.28 -19.56 11.90
CA ILE A 188 1.44 -18.50 10.92
C ILE A 188 0.82 -17.20 11.44
N HIS A 189 -0.44 -17.24 11.89
CA HIS A 189 -1.13 -16.04 12.37
C HIS A 189 -0.59 -15.56 13.71
N LEU A 190 -0.06 -16.46 14.57
CA LEU A 190 0.68 -16.07 15.76
C LEU A 190 1.89 -15.19 15.43
N LEU A 191 2.67 -15.57 14.40
CA LEU A 191 3.82 -14.80 13.93
C LEU A 191 3.37 -13.47 13.30
N ILE A 192 2.33 -13.50 12.47
CA ILE A 192 1.84 -12.32 11.74
C ILE A 192 1.26 -11.27 12.68
N PHE A 193 0.52 -11.65 13.71
CA PHE A 193 -0.02 -10.68 14.68
C PHE A 193 1.07 -9.93 15.45
N ASN A 194 2.26 -10.54 15.60
CA ASN A 194 3.42 -9.92 16.23
C ASN A 194 4.42 -9.33 15.20
N SER A 195 4.08 -9.38 13.90
CA SER A 195 4.98 -8.99 12.82
C SER A 195 5.38 -7.52 12.88
N ARG A 196 4.40 -6.61 12.92
CA ARG A 196 4.65 -5.16 12.81
C ARG A 196 5.51 -4.59 13.93
N THR A 197 5.37 -5.11 15.14
CA THR A 197 6.06 -4.58 16.33
C THR A 197 7.37 -5.31 16.65
N THR A 198 7.40 -6.64 16.54
CA THR A 198 8.52 -7.42 17.09
C THR A 198 9.18 -8.37 16.11
N LEU A 199 8.46 -8.91 15.12
CA LEU A 199 8.96 -9.98 14.24
C LEU A 199 9.21 -9.53 12.79
N TYR A 200 9.12 -8.23 12.50
CA TYR A 200 9.07 -7.70 11.13
C TYR A 200 10.26 -8.15 10.29
N CYS A 201 11.47 -8.04 10.83
CA CYS A 201 12.71 -8.45 10.16
C CYS A 201 12.94 -9.98 10.20
N LEU A 202 12.31 -10.70 11.12
CA LEU A 202 12.48 -12.15 11.26
C LEU A 202 11.62 -12.94 10.28
N ILE A 203 10.40 -12.49 9.99
CA ILE A 203 9.48 -13.24 9.11
C ILE A 203 10.08 -13.54 7.72
N PRO A 204 10.80 -12.61 7.04
CA PRO A 204 11.52 -12.90 5.80
C PRO A 204 12.51 -14.08 5.91
N VAL A 205 13.14 -14.27 7.07
CA VAL A 205 14.03 -15.41 7.34
C VAL A 205 13.24 -16.72 7.39
N LEU A 206 12.10 -16.73 8.09
CA LEU A 206 11.24 -17.90 8.21
C LEU A 206 10.67 -18.31 6.85
N VAL A 207 10.24 -17.34 6.06
CA VAL A 207 9.77 -17.54 4.68
C VAL A 207 10.87 -18.13 3.80
N HIS A 208 12.08 -17.58 3.86
CA HIS A 208 13.22 -18.08 3.07
C HIS A 208 13.53 -19.54 3.45
N TRP A 209 13.53 -19.86 4.74
CA TRP A 209 13.80 -21.22 5.20
C TRP A 209 12.74 -22.23 4.75
N LEU A 210 11.45 -21.87 4.80
CA LEU A 210 10.38 -22.73 4.29
C LEU A 210 10.54 -23.01 2.79
N GLN A 211 11.05 -22.03 2.03
CA GLN A 211 11.29 -22.17 0.59
C GLN A 211 12.48 -23.07 0.26
N GLU A 212 13.50 -23.11 1.13
CA GLU A 212 14.68 -23.99 1.01
C GLU A 212 14.34 -25.48 1.17
N GLN A 213 13.23 -25.81 1.83
CA GLN A 213 12.87 -27.21 2.06
C GLN A 213 12.45 -27.88 0.75
N ASP A 214 12.76 -29.17 0.57
CA ASP A 214 12.36 -29.93 -0.63
C ASP A 214 10.87 -30.32 -0.66
N ASP A 215 10.08 -29.88 0.32
CA ASP A 215 8.66 -30.18 0.43
C ASP A 215 7.78 -29.11 -0.25
N SER A 216 6.95 -29.55 -1.21
CA SER A 216 5.99 -28.70 -1.91
C SER A 216 4.94 -28.05 -0.99
N HIS A 217 4.56 -28.71 0.10
CA HIS A 217 3.63 -28.17 1.09
C HIS A 217 4.27 -27.01 1.85
N LEU A 218 5.53 -27.16 2.28
CA LEU A 218 6.26 -26.10 2.98
C LEU A 218 6.52 -24.89 2.06
N LYS A 219 6.78 -25.11 0.77
CA LYS A 219 6.82 -24.03 -0.25
C LYS A 219 5.47 -23.36 -0.47
N SER A 220 4.35 -24.07 -0.28
CA SER A 220 3.03 -23.44 -0.30
C SER A 220 2.81 -22.59 0.96
N LEU A 221 3.23 -23.09 2.13
CA LEU A 221 3.15 -22.37 3.38
C LEU A 221 4.04 -21.11 3.39
N SER A 222 5.22 -21.16 2.75
CA SER A 222 6.10 -19.98 2.60
C SER A 222 5.38 -18.83 1.89
N ARG A 223 4.69 -19.15 0.79
CA ARG A 223 3.88 -18.19 0.02
C ARG A 223 2.72 -17.64 0.84
N THR A 224 2.01 -18.49 1.58
CA THR A 224 0.93 -18.04 2.47
C THR A 224 1.45 -17.12 3.57
N LEU A 225 2.53 -17.51 4.25
CA LEU A 225 3.13 -16.69 5.31
C LEU A 225 3.60 -15.33 4.77
N LEU A 226 4.25 -15.31 3.60
CA LEU A 226 4.73 -14.08 2.98
C LEU A 226 3.59 -13.15 2.56
N TYR A 227 2.52 -13.70 1.96
CA TYR A 227 1.35 -12.92 1.55
C TYR A 227 0.63 -12.30 2.75
N GLU A 228 0.35 -13.10 3.78
CA GLU A 228 -0.29 -12.59 4.99
C GLU A 228 0.61 -11.59 5.74
N PHE A 229 1.93 -11.79 5.76
CA PHE A 229 2.89 -10.82 6.31
C PHE A 229 2.80 -9.45 5.63
N PHE A 230 2.70 -9.43 4.30
CA PHE A 230 2.65 -8.22 3.51
C PHE A 230 1.31 -7.46 3.68
N ILE A 231 0.19 -8.18 3.66
CA ILE A 231 -1.16 -7.59 3.67
C ILE A 231 -1.68 -7.32 5.09
N PHE A 232 -1.01 -7.83 6.12
CA PHE A 232 -1.44 -7.66 7.50
C PHE A 232 -1.65 -6.17 7.87
N SER A 233 -2.89 -5.86 8.27
CA SER A 233 -3.35 -4.54 8.69
C SER A 233 -3.93 -4.58 10.10
N PRO A 234 -3.52 -3.69 11.01
CA PRO A 234 -4.02 -3.63 12.39
C PRO A 234 -5.46 -3.07 12.49
N ILE A 235 -6.04 -2.65 11.37
CA ILE A 235 -7.39 -2.04 11.29
C ILE A 235 -8.45 -3.08 10.86
N ASP A 236 -8.05 -4.34 10.63
CA ASP A 236 -8.98 -5.43 10.28
C ASP A 236 -10.16 -5.51 11.27
N ALA A 237 -11.39 -5.55 10.75
CA ALA A 237 -12.62 -5.50 11.55
C ALA A 237 -12.71 -6.69 12.52
N ASP A 238 -12.16 -7.84 12.12
CA ASP A 238 -12.00 -9.06 12.94
C ASP A 238 -11.07 -8.83 14.16
N GLN A 239 -10.34 -7.72 14.19
CA GLN A 239 -9.25 -7.44 15.13
C GLN A 239 -9.47 -6.15 15.93
N ARG A 240 -10.66 -5.52 15.88
CA ARG A 240 -11.00 -4.37 16.75
C ARG A 240 -10.74 -4.65 18.23
N ALA A 241 -11.11 -5.84 18.70
CA ALA A 241 -10.86 -6.29 20.07
C ALA A 241 -9.36 -6.46 20.38
N VAL A 242 -8.54 -6.84 19.39
CA VAL A 242 -7.08 -6.92 19.51
C VAL A 242 -6.48 -5.51 19.61
N LYS A 243 -6.93 -4.58 18.75
CA LYS A 243 -6.50 -3.19 18.76
C LYS A 243 -6.83 -2.47 20.07
N GLU A 244 -7.97 -2.80 20.69
CA GLU A 244 -8.33 -2.30 22.03
C GLU A 244 -7.36 -2.81 23.12
N LEU A 245 -6.94 -4.07 23.05
CA LEU A 245 -5.98 -4.69 23.98
C LEU A 245 -4.54 -4.19 23.79
N THR A 246 -4.17 -3.67 22.62
CA THR A 246 -2.82 -3.19 22.29
C THR A 246 -2.72 -1.67 22.08
N SER A 247 -3.79 -0.92 22.35
CA SER A 247 -3.98 0.48 21.96
C SER A 247 -2.90 1.47 22.41
N GLU A 248 -2.25 1.26 23.56
CA GLU A 248 -1.15 2.13 24.03
C GLU A 248 0.15 2.00 23.19
N VAL A 249 0.26 0.94 22.37
CA VAL A 249 1.45 0.60 21.57
C VAL A 249 1.41 1.27 20.18
N ALA A 250 0.29 1.89 19.82
CA ALA A 250 -0.04 2.31 18.45
C ALA A 250 0.50 3.69 18.03
N GLN A 251 1.34 4.37 18.82
CA GLN A 251 1.80 5.71 18.45
C GLN A 251 2.86 5.71 17.34
N HIS A 252 3.61 4.61 17.16
CA HIS A 252 4.58 4.46 16.08
C HIS A 252 4.68 3.00 15.64
N ASP A 253 4.35 2.69 14.37
CA ASP A 253 4.63 1.37 13.79
C ASP A 253 6.09 1.35 13.27
N PRO A 254 7.02 0.62 13.92
CA PRO A 254 8.43 0.61 13.54
C PRO A 254 8.67 -0.08 12.19
N SER A 255 7.70 -0.85 11.70
CA SER A 255 7.83 -1.52 10.42
C SER A 255 7.66 -0.61 9.20
N ILE A 256 7.07 0.59 9.36
CA ILE A 256 6.85 1.53 8.24
C ILE A 256 8.16 2.01 7.63
N PRO A 257 9.10 2.59 8.41
CA PRO A 257 10.37 3.03 7.84
C PRO A 257 11.17 1.86 7.25
N ILE A 258 11.15 0.69 7.89
CA ILE A 258 11.85 -0.51 7.41
C ILE A 258 11.26 -0.99 6.08
N PHE A 259 9.93 -0.97 5.92
CA PHE A 259 9.27 -1.33 4.67
C PHE A 259 9.81 -0.50 3.50
N TRP A 260 9.82 0.83 3.65
CA TRP A 260 10.26 1.74 2.60
C TRP A 260 11.77 1.65 2.35
N LEU A 261 12.59 1.49 3.39
CA LEU A 261 14.03 1.23 3.25
C LEU A 261 14.29 -0.04 2.42
N PHE A 262 13.65 -1.15 2.77
CA PHE A 262 13.83 -2.43 2.08
C PHE A 262 13.25 -2.40 0.66
N HIS A 263 12.20 -1.60 0.43
CA HIS A 263 11.69 -1.34 -0.91
C HIS A 263 12.73 -0.59 -1.76
N GLY A 264 13.28 0.51 -1.25
CA GLY A 264 14.24 1.35 -1.97
C GLY A 264 15.52 0.61 -2.38
N ILE A 265 16.02 -0.31 -1.53
CA ILE A 265 17.19 -1.13 -1.87
C ILE A 265 16.86 -2.40 -2.68
N GLY A 266 15.59 -2.63 -3.04
CA GLY A 266 15.16 -3.80 -3.81
C GLY A 266 15.15 -5.13 -3.04
N TYR A 267 15.24 -5.11 -1.71
CA TYR A 267 15.21 -6.32 -0.87
C TYR A 267 13.91 -7.10 -1.05
N TRP A 268 12.76 -6.42 -1.05
CA TRP A 268 11.46 -7.08 -1.20
C TRP A 268 11.28 -7.72 -2.57
N LYS A 269 11.67 -7.00 -3.64
CA LYS A 269 11.65 -7.52 -5.02
C LYS A 269 12.45 -8.82 -5.10
N ARG A 270 13.64 -8.85 -4.50
CA ARG A 270 14.50 -10.04 -4.49
C ARG A 270 13.91 -11.19 -3.66
N LEU A 271 13.35 -10.90 -2.48
CA LEU A 271 12.70 -11.91 -1.66
C LEU A 271 11.51 -12.55 -2.39
N CYS A 272 10.66 -11.75 -3.03
CA CYS A 272 9.51 -12.25 -3.80
C CYS A 272 9.95 -13.14 -4.97
N PHE A 273 11.01 -12.75 -5.67
CA PHE A 273 11.64 -13.56 -6.71
C PHE A 273 12.12 -14.92 -6.19
N LEU A 274 12.85 -14.95 -5.06
CA LEU A 274 13.32 -16.20 -4.43
C LEU A 274 12.16 -17.12 -4.00
N CYS A 275 11.09 -16.53 -3.49
CA CYS A 275 9.90 -17.26 -3.06
C CYS A 275 9.04 -17.76 -4.23
N LYS A 276 9.36 -17.38 -5.48
CA LYS A 276 8.58 -17.68 -6.68
C LYS A 276 7.11 -17.30 -6.45
N LEU A 277 6.88 -16.10 -5.93
CA LEU A 277 5.55 -15.52 -5.86
C LEU A 277 5.15 -15.18 -7.29
N ASP A 278 4.23 -15.97 -7.83
CA ASP A 278 3.44 -15.58 -8.98
C ASP A 278 2.18 -14.94 -8.37
N SER A 279 1.76 -13.76 -8.86
CA SER A 279 0.58 -13.08 -8.32
C SER A 279 -0.62 -14.04 -8.32
N ILE A 280 -1.44 -14.00 -7.27
CA ILE A 280 -2.64 -14.84 -7.19
C ILE A 280 -3.62 -14.50 -8.34
N ASN A 281 -3.53 -13.28 -8.87
CA ASN A 281 -4.19 -12.84 -10.10
C ASN A 281 -3.36 -13.24 -11.33
N VAL A 282 -3.50 -14.51 -11.72
CA VAL A 282 -2.94 -15.12 -12.95
C VAL A 282 -3.38 -14.41 -14.24
N SER A 283 -4.34 -13.47 -14.17
CA SER A 283 -4.95 -12.82 -15.33
C SER A 283 -4.00 -11.92 -16.12
N ALA A 284 -2.88 -11.49 -15.55
CA ALA A 284 -1.91 -10.67 -16.28
C ALA A 284 -0.50 -11.24 -16.22
N LYS A 285 -0.21 -12.20 -17.10
CA LYS A 285 1.15 -12.72 -17.37
C LYS A 285 2.16 -11.65 -17.81
N LEU A 286 1.71 -10.42 -18.06
CA LEU A 286 2.48 -9.30 -18.58
C LEU A 286 3.24 -8.51 -17.50
N TYR A 287 2.89 -8.68 -16.22
CA TYR A 287 3.42 -7.82 -15.16
C TYR A 287 4.37 -8.52 -14.20
N GLU A 288 5.33 -7.74 -13.65
CA GLU A 288 6.23 -8.25 -12.61
C GLU A 288 5.44 -8.61 -11.34
N PRO A 289 5.57 -9.84 -10.79
CA PRO A 289 4.75 -10.28 -9.65
C PRO A 289 4.91 -9.43 -8.37
N TYR A 290 6.06 -8.77 -8.21
CA TYR A 290 6.30 -7.89 -7.08
C TYR A 290 5.48 -6.61 -7.17
N ASP A 291 5.33 -6.03 -8.37
CA ASP A 291 4.60 -4.78 -8.57
C ASP A 291 3.13 -4.95 -8.20
N SER A 292 2.50 -6.07 -8.61
CA SER A 292 1.13 -6.39 -8.20
C SER A 292 0.99 -6.56 -6.69
N LEU A 293 1.92 -7.27 -6.04
CA LEU A 293 1.91 -7.44 -4.58
C LEU A 293 2.14 -6.10 -3.86
N PHE A 294 3.00 -5.24 -4.39
CA PHE A 294 3.26 -3.91 -3.85
C PHE A 294 1.99 -3.05 -3.88
N ILE A 295 1.26 -3.05 -4.99
CA ILE A 295 -0.05 -2.39 -5.11
C ILE A 295 -1.05 -2.96 -4.10
N ASP A 296 -1.13 -4.29 -3.98
CA ASP A 296 -1.98 -4.95 -2.96
C ASP A 296 -1.66 -4.50 -1.53
N VAL A 297 -0.38 -4.42 -1.18
CA VAL A 297 0.08 -3.97 0.14
C VAL A 297 -0.32 -2.54 0.40
N LEU A 298 -0.03 -1.63 -0.54
CA LEU A 298 -0.36 -0.22 -0.39
C LEU A 298 -1.87 0.00 -0.23
N ALA A 299 -2.69 -0.80 -0.91
CA ALA A 299 -4.14 -0.65 -0.89
C ALA A 299 -4.78 -1.17 0.41
N LYS A 300 -4.19 -2.21 1.00
CA LYS A 300 -4.77 -2.93 2.15
C LYS A 300 -4.18 -2.50 3.50
N THR A 301 -3.13 -1.68 3.48
CA THR A 301 -2.39 -1.28 4.68
C THR A 301 -2.25 0.24 4.80
N ASP A 302 -1.83 0.72 5.97
CA ASP A 302 -1.51 2.11 6.29
C ASP A 302 -0.12 2.58 5.79
N ARG A 303 0.56 1.77 4.95
CA ARG A 303 1.92 2.05 4.46
C ARG A 303 2.00 3.28 3.55
N LEU A 304 0.86 3.69 2.98
CA LEU A 304 0.76 4.83 2.07
C LEU A 304 0.72 6.18 2.81
N PHE A 305 0.90 6.25 4.13
CA PHE A 305 0.99 7.54 4.84
C PHE A 305 2.18 8.36 4.33
N LEU A 306 1.92 9.31 3.42
CA LEU A 306 2.86 10.25 2.79
C LEU A 306 3.62 11.03 3.88
N THR A 307 4.77 10.48 4.25
CA THR A 307 5.85 11.17 4.95
C THR A 307 6.94 11.49 3.93
N ASP A 308 7.95 12.27 4.33
CA ASP A 308 9.07 12.69 3.47
C ASP A 308 9.91 11.53 2.86
N VAL A 309 9.59 10.27 3.20
CA VAL A 309 10.28 9.05 2.77
C VAL A 309 9.61 8.39 1.55
N ILE A 310 8.38 8.78 1.17
CA ILE A 310 7.64 8.09 0.10
C ILE A 310 7.96 8.67 -1.29
N ASP A 311 8.44 7.81 -2.18
CA ASP A 311 8.65 8.10 -3.61
C ASP A 311 7.34 7.94 -4.41
N LEU A 312 6.53 9.00 -4.42
CA LEU A 312 5.30 9.09 -5.21
C LEU A 312 5.51 8.81 -6.71
N PRO A 313 6.54 9.37 -7.38
CA PRO A 313 6.85 9.02 -8.77
C PRO A 313 7.02 7.52 -9.01
N HIS A 314 7.70 6.80 -8.09
CA HIS A 314 7.83 5.36 -8.21
C HIS A 314 6.48 4.65 -8.13
N ILE A 315 5.62 5.04 -7.18
CA ILE A 315 4.26 4.49 -7.03
C ILE A 315 3.46 4.72 -8.32
N TYR A 316 3.44 5.95 -8.83
CA TYR A 316 2.76 6.29 -10.08
C TYR A 316 3.23 5.44 -11.26
N SER A 317 4.55 5.28 -11.43
CA SER A 317 5.10 4.43 -12.49
C SER A 317 4.71 2.95 -12.34
N THR A 318 4.49 2.49 -11.10
CA THR A 318 4.10 1.11 -10.82
C THR A 318 2.62 0.86 -11.12
N LEU A 319 1.76 1.85 -10.83
CA LEU A 319 0.34 1.84 -11.19
C LEU A 319 0.16 1.86 -12.71
N GLN A 320 0.88 2.73 -13.42
CA GLN A 320 0.86 2.82 -14.89
C GLN A 320 1.38 1.56 -15.57
N ARG A 321 2.37 0.87 -14.97
CA ARG A 321 2.81 -0.44 -15.45
C ARG A 321 1.78 -1.55 -15.23
N ASN A 322 0.78 -1.34 -14.38
CA ASN A 322 -0.27 -2.31 -14.04
C ASN A 322 -1.65 -1.64 -14.05
N PRO A 323 -2.09 -1.01 -15.15
CA PRO A 323 -3.25 -0.11 -15.14
C PRO A 323 -4.55 -0.83 -14.78
N GLN A 324 -4.64 -2.12 -15.11
CA GLN A 324 -5.81 -2.98 -14.87
C GLN A 324 -5.87 -3.61 -13.47
N HIS A 325 -5.04 -3.17 -12.52
CA HIS A 325 -5.03 -3.75 -11.18
C HIS A 325 -6.28 -3.32 -10.37
N PRO A 326 -7.00 -4.25 -9.71
CA PRO A 326 -8.30 -3.98 -9.08
C PRO A 326 -8.27 -3.03 -7.87
N HIS A 327 -7.08 -2.61 -7.44
CA HIS A 327 -6.91 -1.70 -6.31
C HIS A 327 -6.38 -0.32 -6.71
N ASN A 328 -6.16 -0.08 -8.00
CA ASN A 328 -5.63 1.19 -8.50
C ASN A 328 -6.54 2.37 -8.14
N THR A 329 -7.85 2.26 -8.37
CA THR A 329 -8.80 3.33 -8.03
C THR A 329 -8.82 3.64 -6.53
N SER A 330 -8.82 2.61 -5.68
CA SER A 330 -8.74 2.79 -4.22
C SER A 330 -7.44 3.47 -3.78
N LEU A 331 -6.32 3.14 -4.43
CA LEU A 331 -5.03 3.76 -4.15
C LEU A 331 -4.99 5.21 -4.60
N MET A 332 -5.49 5.52 -5.81
CA MET A 332 -5.56 6.88 -6.32
C MET A 332 -6.41 7.76 -5.40
N MET A 333 -7.58 7.28 -4.94
CA MET A 333 -8.36 7.99 -3.93
C MET A 333 -7.59 8.24 -2.62
N SER A 334 -6.84 7.24 -2.15
CA SER A 334 -6.04 7.35 -0.92
C SER A 334 -4.90 8.37 -1.07
N ILE A 335 -4.20 8.35 -2.21
CA ILE A 335 -3.16 9.32 -2.55
C ILE A 335 -3.76 10.73 -2.62
N LEU A 336 -4.89 10.91 -3.31
CA LEU A 336 -5.56 12.19 -3.43
C LEU A 336 -5.96 12.75 -2.06
N ALA A 337 -6.61 11.95 -1.22
CA ALA A 337 -7.01 12.36 0.12
C ALA A 337 -5.82 12.88 0.95
N GLN A 338 -4.65 12.25 0.80
CA GLN A 338 -3.45 12.67 1.50
C GLN A 338 -2.80 13.92 0.90
N ILE A 339 -2.73 14.04 -0.43
CA ILE A 339 -2.28 15.28 -1.10
C ILE A 339 -3.13 16.45 -0.62
N ILE A 340 -4.46 16.28 -0.56
CA ILE A 340 -5.39 17.31 -0.07
C ILE A 340 -5.11 17.66 1.40
N SER A 341 -4.94 16.65 2.25
CA SER A 341 -4.66 16.84 3.68
C SER A 341 -3.34 17.57 3.92
N LEU A 342 -2.27 17.18 3.22
CA LEU A 342 -0.96 17.81 3.31
C LEU A 342 -0.99 19.24 2.77
N PHE A 343 -1.59 19.45 1.61
CA PHE A 343 -1.77 20.77 1.03
C PHE A 343 -2.49 21.72 1.99
N LYS A 344 -3.63 21.29 2.55
CA LYS A 344 -4.41 22.10 3.49
C LYS A 344 -3.61 22.43 4.75
N LYS A 345 -2.95 21.43 5.35
CA LYS A 345 -2.11 21.61 6.55
C LYS A 345 -0.98 22.62 6.29
N THR A 346 -0.29 22.50 5.16
CA THR A 346 0.82 23.39 4.79
C THR A 346 0.32 24.81 4.50
N LEU A 347 -0.83 24.94 3.83
CA LEU A 347 -1.44 26.23 3.55
C LEU A 347 -1.89 26.93 4.84
N ASP A 348 -2.57 26.22 5.74
CA ASP A 348 -3.01 26.75 7.04
C ASP A 348 -1.82 27.17 7.92
N SER A 349 -0.67 26.51 7.78
CA SER A 349 0.56 26.87 8.50
C SER A 349 1.32 28.06 7.90
N SER A 350 0.95 28.51 6.69
CA SER A 350 1.65 29.55 5.95
C SER A 350 1.39 30.93 6.58
N ARG A 351 2.45 31.57 7.11
CA ARG A 351 2.35 32.87 7.81
C ARG A 351 2.56 34.09 6.92
N THR A 352 3.00 33.92 5.67
CA THR A 352 3.28 35.03 4.75
C THR A 352 2.61 34.81 3.40
N SER A 353 2.30 35.90 2.68
CA SER A 353 1.75 35.82 1.33
C SER A 353 2.68 35.09 0.35
N THR A 354 4.00 35.21 0.52
CA THR A 354 5.00 34.51 -0.29
C THR A 354 5.05 33.00 -0.03
N THR A 355 4.90 32.58 1.23
CA THR A 355 4.83 31.15 1.58
C THR A 355 3.53 30.54 1.09
N ALA A 356 2.40 31.23 1.30
CA ALA A 356 1.10 30.81 0.77
C ALA A 356 1.11 30.65 -0.75
N LEU A 357 1.70 31.61 -1.49
CA LEU A 357 1.83 31.52 -2.95
C LEU A 357 2.65 30.30 -3.39
N ARG A 358 3.78 30.02 -2.72
CA ARG A 358 4.59 28.83 -3.02
C ARG A 358 3.82 27.54 -2.74
N THR A 359 3.10 27.48 -1.63
CA THR A 359 2.25 26.33 -1.28
C THR A 359 1.15 26.10 -2.32
N LEU A 360 0.53 27.18 -2.82
CA LEU A 360 -0.46 27.09 -3.90
C LEU A 360 0.14 26.55 -5.20
N GLN A 361 1.31 27.05 -5.59
CA GLN A 361 2.01 26.59 -6.80
C GLN A 361 2.47 25.14 -6.69
N ALA A 362 3.02 24.73 -5.54
CA ALA A 362 3.38 23.35 -5.26
C ALA A 362 2.14 22.44 -5.31
N GLY A 363 1.04 22.84 -4.68
CA GLY A 363 -0.21 22.08 -4.72
C GLY A 363 -0.74 21.89 -6.14
N ILE A 364 -0.70 22.91 -7.00
CA ILE A 364 -1.10 22.76 -8.42
C ILE A 364 -0.24 21.70 -9.13
N ASN A 365 1.06 21.68 -8.87
CA ASN A 365 1.96 20.69 -9.46
C ASN A 365 1.63 19.27 -8.96
N ASP A 366 1.41 19.10 -7.65
CA ASP A 366 1.06 17.80 -7.06
C ASP A 366 -0.27 17.27 -7.65
N PHE A 367 -1.29 18.12 -7.78
CA PHE A 367 -2.56 17.74 -8.41
C PHE A 367 -2.41 17.48 -9.92
N THR A 368 -1.51 18.20 -10.60
CA THR A 368 -1.21 17.98 -12.02
C THR A 368 -0.57 16.61 -12.23
N GLU A 369 0.40 16.24 -11.40
CA GLU A 369 1.06 14.93 -11.46
C GLU A 369 0.11 13.78 -11.12
N PHE A 370 -0.74 13.98 -10.12
CA PHE A 370 -1.81 13.04 -9.79
C PHE A 370 -2.74 12.80 -10.98
N VAL A 371 -3.24 13.87 -11.61
CA VAL A 371 -4.17 13.78 -12.74
C VAL A 371 -3.51 13.14 -13.95
N ARG A 372 -2.24 13.47 -14.24
CA ARG A 372 -1.47 12.84 -15.32
C ARG A 372 -1.31 11.34 -15.17
N THR A 373 -1.16 10.88 -13.93
CA THR A 373 -1.04 9.45 -13.64
C THR A 373 -2.40 8.76 -13.73
N TRP A 374 -3.44 9.41 -13.21
CA TRP A 374 -4.79 8.85 -13.16
C TRP A 374 -5.43 8.77 -14.54
N LEU A 375 -5.41 9.90 -15.27
CA LEU A 375 -6.09 10.14 -16.54
C LEU A 375 -5.00 10.35 -17.59
N SER A 376 -4.57 9.30 -18.29
CA SER A 376 -3.66 9.41 -19.44
C SER A 376 -4.40 9.08 -20.73
N LEU A 377 -4.00 9.73 -21.83
CA LEU A 377 -4.50 9.41 -23.17
C LEU A 377 -3.65 8.30 -23.78
N SER A 378 -3.44 7.22 -23.05
CA SER A 378 -2.57 6.11 -23.45
C SER A 378 -3.05 4.79 -22.86
N SER A 379 -2.51 3.68 -23.35
CA SER A 379 -2.78 2.35 -22.82
C SER A 379 -2.36 2.17 -21.34
N ASP A 380 -1.50 3.04 -20.83
CA ASP A 380 -1.07 3.10 -19.42
C ASP A 380 -2.10 3.77 -18.49
N CYS A 381 -3.29 4.13 -19.00
CA CYS A 381 -4.30 4.84 -18.24
C CYS A 381 -4.80 4.00 -17.05
N VAL A 382 -4.61 4.54 -15.84
CA VAL A 382 -4.99 3.88 -14.59
C VAL A 382 -6.50 3.95 -14.36
N PHE A 383 -7.18 4.94 -14.96
CA PHE A 383 -8.62 5.09 -14.87
C PHE A 383 -9.36 3.89 -15.45
N ASN A 384 -10.33 3.39 -14.68
CA ASN A 384 -11.25 2.36 -15.10
C ASN A 384 -12.68 2.82 -14.83
N SER A 385 -13.48 2.97 -15.88
CA SER A 385 -14.87 3.45 -15.79
C SER A 385 -15.80 2.51 -15.00
N LEU A 386 -15.42 1.24 -14.83
CA LEU A 386 -16.20 0.25 -14.06
C LEU A 386 -15.97 0.33 -12.54
N ASP A 387 -14.90 0.99 -12.11
CA ASP A 387 -14.58 1.12 -10.70
C ASP A 387 -15.40 2.25 -10.04
N GLY A 388 -15.89 1.99 -8.84
CA GLY A 388 -16.53 3.02 -8.01
C GLY A 388 -15.50 4.00 -7.44
N GLY A 389 -15.93 5.24 -7.14
CA GLY A 389 -15.07 6.28 -6.57
C GLY A 389 -14.56 7.33 -7.57
N ASN A 390 -14.73 7.11 -8.87
CA ASN A 390 -14.27 8.03 -9.91
C ASN A 390 -14.96 9.40 -9.84
N GLU A 391 -16.28 9.41 -9.66
CA GLU A 391 -17.06 10.64 -9.50
C GLU A 391 -16.62 11.42 -8.27
N GLU A 392 -16.47 10.74 -7.13
CA GLU A 392 -15.99 11.33 -5.88
C GLU A 392 -14.57 11.89 -6.00
N THR A 393 -13.71 11.24 -6.78
CA THR A 393 -12.34 11.70 -7.07
C THR A 393 -12.37 13.01 -7.87
N PHE A 394 -13.20 13.09 -8.91
CA PHE A 394 -13.42 14.33 -9.67
C PHE A 394 -14.00 15.43 -8.77
N GLU A 395 -15.02 15.13 -7.98
CA GLU A 395 -15.64 16.09 -7.05
C GLU A 395 -14.65 16.61 -6.01
N ALA A 396 -13.80 15.75 -5.46
CA ALA A 396 -12.75 16.13 -4.52
C ALA A 396 -11.75 17.11 -5.15
N LEU A 397 -11.26 16.83 -6.36
CA LEU A 397 -10.39 17.74 -7.12
C LEU A 397 -11.07 19.10 -7.35
N ILE A 398 -12.31 19.09 -7.83
CA ILE A 398 -13.10 20.31 -8.08
C ILE A 398 -13.27 21.13 -6.80
N ASN A 399 -13.58 20.49 -5.68
CA ASN A 399 -13.77 21.15 -4.39
C ASN A 399 -12.47 21.77 -3.87
N VAL A 400 -11.34 21.09 -4.06
CA VAL A 400 -10.04 21.63 -3.65
C VAL A 400 -9.59 22.78 -4.54
N LEU A 401 -9.82 22.72 -5.85
CA LEU A 401 -9.54 23.83 -6.74
C LEU A 401 -10.42 25.06 -6.43
N LYS A 402 -11.70 24.86 -6.09
CA LYS A 402 -12.56 25.94 -5.56
C LYS A 402 -11.98 26.53 -4.27
N PHE A 403 -11.48 25.70 -3.37
CA PHE A 403 -10.84 26.14 -2.13
C PHE A 403 -9.58 26.97 -2.42
N MET A 404 -8.67 26.48 -3.28
CA MET A 404 -7.46 27.19 -3.70
C MET A 404 -7.78 28.56 -4.33
N ARG A 405 -8.80 28.59 -5.19
CA ARG A 405 -9.28 29.82 -5.83
C ARG A 405 -9.79 30.84 -4.82
N ARG A 406 -10.63 30.43 -3.86
CA ARG A 406 -11.11 31.32 -2.78
C ARG A 406 -9.97 31.92 -1.97
N HIS A 407 -8.93 31.13 -1.69
CA HIS A 407 -7.72 31.63 -1.01
C HIS A 407 -6.95 32.63 -1.87
N CYS A 408 -6.83 32.41 -3.18
CA CYS A 408 -6.21 33.37 -4.10
C CYS A 408 -7.02 34.67 -4.19
N ASP A 409 -8.34 34.59 -4.36
CA ASP A 409 -9.23 35.75 -4.43
C ASP A 409 -9.15 36.59 -3.14
N GLY A 410 -9.15 35.94 -1.97
CA GLY A 410 -8.97 36.62 -0.69
C GLY A 410 -7.61 37.31 -0.56
N ALA A 411 -6.53 36.66 -1.01
CA ALA A 411 -5.19 37.25 -1.02
C ALA A 411 -5.09 38.44 -1.98
N ILE A 412 -5.67 38.32 -3.18
CA ILE A 412 -5.73 39.39 -4.19
C ILE A 412 -6.45 40.60 -3.61
N SER A 413 -7.66 40.43 -3.06
CA SER A 413 -8.44 41.50 -2.45
C SER A 413 -7.67 42.20 -1.33
N TYR A 414 -7.03 41.45 -0.44
CA TYR A 414 -6.22 42.01 0.65
C TYR A 414 -5.03 42.84 0.16
N ILE A 415 -4.34 42.36 -0.88
CA ILE A 415 -3.17 43.06 -1.45
C ILE A 415 -3.63 44.31 -2.22
N GLU A 416 -4.72 44.24 -2.97
CA GLU A 416 -5.31 45.38 -3.69
C GLU A 416 -5.74 46.50 -2.71
N ASP A 417 -6.41 46.13 -1.62
CA ASP A 417 -6.76 47.07 -0.54
C ASP A 417 -5.51 47.70 0.08
N SER A 418 -4.44 46.92 0.28
CA SER A 418 -3.18 47.42 0.84
C SER A 418 -2.43 48.36 -0.10
N LEU A 419 -2.42 48.05 -1.41
CA LEU A 419 -1.82 48.89 -2.46
C LEU A 419 -2.56 50.21 -2.65
N SER A 420 -3.88 50.21 -2.50
CA SER A 420 -4.69 51.44 -2.55
C SER A 420 -4.33 52.41 -1.43
N ARG A 421 -3.84 51.90 -0.29
CA ARG A 421 -3.44 52.70 0.89
C ARG A 421 -1.98 53.12 0.86
N ASN A 422 -1.08 52.27 0.36
CA ASN A 422 0.36 52.54 0.25
C ASN A 422 0.92 51.90 -1.04
N ARG A 423 1.43 52.71 -1.98
CA ARG A 423 2.12 52.20 -3.17
C ARG A 423 3.48 51.61 -2.78
N ILE A 424 3.53 50.29 -2.66
CA ILE A 424 4.75 49.53 -2.40
C ILE A 424 4.99 48.61 -3.60
N ILE A 425 6.04 48.88 -4.37
CA ILE A 425 6.40 48.14 -5.61
C ILE A 425 6.47 46.61 -5.38
N LYS A 426 6.98 46.16 -4.22
CA LYS A 426 7.04 44.73 -3.87
C LYS A 426 5.66 44.06 -3.77
N LEU A 427 4.61 44.80 -3.40
CA LEU A 427 3.24 44.27 -3.32
C LEU A 427 2.62 44.12 -4.71
N GLU A 428 3.01 44.93 -5.69
CA GLU A 428 2.54 44.82 -7.09
C GLU A 428 3.04 43.53 -7.75
N ASP A 429 4.31 43.16 -7.54
CA ASP A 429 4.87 41.88 -8.02
C ASP A 429 4.16 40.67 -7.41
N VAL A 430 3.91 40.70 -6.10
CA VAL A 430 3.18 39.63 -5.41
C VAL A 430 1.73 39.54 -5.89
N LEU A 431 1.06 40.68 -6.09
CA LEU A 431 -0.30 40.72 -6.65
C LEU A 431 -0.35 40.09 -8.04
N SER A 432 0.59 40.44 -8.93
CA SER A 432 0.69 39.87 -10.27
C SER A 432 0.81 38.34 -10.22
N LYS A 433 1.68 37.83 -9.34
CA LYS A 433 1.88 36.38 -9.17
C LYS A 433 0.63 35.67 -8.63
N PHE A 434 -0.10 36.28 -7.69
CA PHE A 434 -1.38 35.73 -7.23
C PHE A 434 -2.44 35.74 -8.33
N LYS A 435 -2.52 36.78 -9.15
CA LYS A 435 -3.41 36.82 -10.32
C LYS A 435 -3.07 35.73 -11.34
N GLN A 436 -1.78 35.50 -11.59
CA GLN A 436 -1.32 34.42 -12.46
C GLN A 436 -1.67 33.04 -11.90
N ALA A 437 -1.44 32.81 -10.60
CA ALA A 437 -1.81 31.56 -9.93
C ALA A 437 -3.33 31.34 -10.00
N ASN A 438 -4.14 32.39 -9.77
CA ASN A 438 -5.60 32.31 -9.85
C ASN A 438 -6.10 31.97 -11.26
N SER A 439 -5.46 32.52 -12.29
CA SER A 439 -5.73 32.18 -13.69
C SER A 439 -5.40 30.72 -13.98
N SER A 440 -4.24 30.25 -13.50
CA SER A 440 -3.79 28.87 -13.69
C SER A 440 -4.71 27.87 -12.99
N ILE A 441 -5.18 28.19 -11.77
CA ILE A 441 -6.17 27.38 -11.04
C ILE A 441 -7.50 27.34 -11.78
N SER A 442 -7.91 28.46 -12.39
CA SER A 442 -9.16 28.52 -13.17
C SER A 442 -9.09 27.70 -14.45
N ASP A 443 -7.97 27.76 -15.16
CA ASP A 443 -7.73 26.92 -16.35
C ASP A 443 -7.69 25.44 -15.97
N PHE A 444 -6.99 25.09 -14.88
CA PHE A 444 -6.94 23.71 -14.39
C PHE A 444 -8.31 23.21 -13.93
N PHE A 445 -9.08 24.02 -13.21
CA PHE A 445 -10.46 23.70 -12.82
C PHE A 445 -11.34 23.37 -14.02
N PHE A 446 -11.24 24.18 -15.07
CA PHE A 446 -11.97 23.95 -16.31
C PHE A 446 -11.52 22.65 -16.99
N ASN A 447 -10.21 22.40 -17.06
CA ASN A 447 -9.68 21.18 -17.66
C ASN A 447 -10.13 19.92 -16.92
N ILE A 448 -10.21 19.95 -15.58
CA ILE A 448 -10.78 18.84 -14.80
C ILE A 448 -12.25 18.60 -15.14
N ARG A 449 -13.05 19.65 -15.42
CA ARG A 449 -14.44 19.48 -15.87
C ARG A 449 -14.55 18.86 -17.25
N VAL A 450 -13.69 19.27 -18.19
CA VAL A 450 -13.64 18.66 -19.53
C VAL A 450 -13.25 17.19 -19.42
N LEU A 451 -12.23 16.86 -18.64
CA LEU A 451 -11.81 15.47 -18.41
C LEU A 451 -12.89 14.66 -17.69
N GLN A 452 -13.58 15.24 -16.70
CA GLN A 452 -14.72 14.60 -16.04
C GLN A 452 -15.82 14.25 -17.06
N ALA A 453 -16.18 15.20 -17.93
CA ALA A 453 -17.19 15.01 -18.95
C ALA A 453 -16.79 13.93 -19.97
N TYR A 454 -15.52 13.91 -20.39
CA TYR A 454 -14.97 12.93 -21.33
C TYR A 454 -14.93 11.51 -20.74
N TYR A 455 -14.26 11.33 -19.58
CA TYR A 455 -14.03 10.01 -19.00
C TYR A 455 -15.28 9.37 -18.37
N LEU A 456 -16.26 10.17 -17.95
CA LEU A 456 -17.56 9.68 -17.47
C LEU A 456 -18.61 9.63 -18.58
N ASP A 457 -18.26 9.94 -19.82
CA ASP A 457 -19.15 10.01 -20.98
C ASP A 457 -20.43 10.81 -20.70
N ASN A 458 -20.26 12.02 -20.15
CA ASN A 458 -21.35 12.92 -19.78
C ASN A 458 -21.09 14.34 -20.34
N PRO A 459 -21.50 14.60 -21.60
CA PRO A 459 -21.26 15.87 -22.29
C PRO A 459 -21.85 17.09 -21.58
N ASP A 460 -22.93 16.91 -20.82
CA ASP A 460 -23.64 18.01 -20.12
C ASP A 460 -22.79 18.66 -19.02
N LEU A 461 -21.74 17.98 -18.55
CA LEU A 461 -20.80 18.51 -17.56
C LEU A 461 -19.79 19.50 -18.15
N CYS A 462 -19.66 19.56 -19.48
CA CYS A 462 -18.69 20.41 -20.17
C CYS A 462 -19.30 21.78 -20.54
N ASP A 463 -19.17 22.76 -19.64
CA ASP A 463 -19.58 24.15 -19.90
C ASP A 463 -18.41 24.99 -20.46
N LEU A 464 -18.53 25.42 -21.72
CA LEU A 464 -17.57 26.27 -22.43
C LEU A 464 -17.87 27.77 -22.32
N GLU A 465 -18.83 28.19 -21.48
CA GLU A 465 -19.19 29.60 -21.29
C GLU A 465 -18.19 30.37 -20.41
N GLY A 466 -17.83 31.58 -20.84
CA GLY A 466 -16.92 32.47 -20.09
C GLY A 466 -15.43 32.06 -20.07
N VAL A 467 -15.04 30.94 -20.69
CA VAL A 467 -13.66 30.41 -20.66
C VAL A 467 -12.78 31.03 -21.75
N LYS A 468 -11.53 31.35 -21.40
CA LYS A 468 -10.49 31.75 -22.36
C LYS A 468 -9.93 30.54 -23.09
N LEU A 469 -10.62 30.10 -24.15
CA LEU A 469 -10.31 28.87 -24.91
C LEU A 469 -8.82 28.68 -25.24
N PRO A 470 -8.03 29.68 -25.68
CA PRO A 470 -6.61 29.47 -25.97
C PRO A 470 -5.78 29.05 -24.74
N SER A 471 -6.02 29.69 -23.58
CA SER A 471 -5.29 29.40 -22.33
C SER A 471 -5.66 28.02 -21.82
N ALA A 472 -6.96 27.72 -21.79
CA ALA A 472 -7.49 26.43 -21.37
C ALA A 472 -6.98 25.29 -22.26
N SER A 473 -7.01 25.47 -23.59
CA SER A 473 -6.53 24.46 -24.55
C SER A 473 -5.04 24.18 -24.39
N HIS A 474 -4.21 25.23 -24.26
CA HIS A 474 -2.79 25.08 -24.01
C HIS A 474 -2.52 24.35 -22.68
N SER A 475 -3.25 24.72 -21.62
CA SER A 475 -3.13 24.06 -20.31
C SER A 475 -3.57 22.59 -20.35
N LEU A 476 -4.63 22.25 -21.09
CA LEU A 476 -5.12 20.88 -21.23
C LEU A 476 -4.15 20.02 -22.04
N ALA A 477 -3.64 20.55 -23.16
CA ALA A 477 -2.61 19.88 -23.94
C ALA A 477 -1.35 19.66 -23.10
N TYR A 478 -0.89 20.65 -22.34
CA TYR A 478 0.24 20.49 -21.42
C TYR A 478 -0.04 19.44 -20.33
N LEU A 479 -1.26 19.39 -19.80
CA LEU A 479 -1.67 18.38 -18.82
C LEU A 479 -1.56 16.98 -19.42
N MET A 480 -2.06 16.76 -20.63
CA MET A 480 -2.21 15.45 -21.25
C MET A 480 -1.01 14.97 -22.08
N ALA A 481 -0.14 15.86 -22.56
CA ALA A 481 0.92 15.53 -23.50
C ALA A 481 2.09 14.71 -22.92
N HIS A 482 2.10 14.44 -21.61
CA HIS A 482 3.21 13.72 -20.97
C HIS A 482 3.23 12.22 -21.30
N ASN A 483 2.05 11.62 -21.49
CA ASN A 483 1.89 10.23 -21.89
C ASN A 483 0.62 10.12 -22.73
N CYS A 484 0.77 10.27 -24.05
CA CYS A 484 -0.34 10.20 -24.99
C CYS A 484 -0.02 9.33 -26.21
N GLU A 485 -1.03 8.60 -26.67
CA GLU A 485 -1.04 7.83 -27.89
C GLU A 485 -1.92 8.53 -28.92
N PHE A 486 -1.58 8.34 -30.20
CA PHE A 486 -2.25 9.02 -31.30
C PHE A 486 -3.76 8.78 -31.31
N ASP A 487 -4.18 7.51 -31.24
CA ASP A 487 -5.59 7.13 -31.34
C ASP A 487 -6.44 7.75 -30.20
N GLU A 488 -5.91 7.76 -28.99
CA GLU A 488 -6.60 8.34 -27.82
C GLU A 488 -6.72 9.86 -27.90
N VAL A 489 -5.70 10.54 -28.44
CA VAL A 489 -5.77 12.00 -28.69
C VAL A 489 -6.81 12.30 -29.76
N VAL A 490 -6.85 11.52 -30.85
CA VAL A 490 -7.86 11.67 -31.90
C VAL A 490 -9.27 11.45 -31.35
N ASN A 491 -9.47 10.44 -30.51
CA ASN A 491 -10.75 10.18 -29.84
C ASN A 491 -11.20 11.37 -28.99
N LEU A 492 -10.30 11.94 -28.17
CA LEU A 492 -10.60 13.14 -27.39
C LEU A 492 -10.96 14.33 -28.30
N LEU A 493 -10.21 14.56 -29.37
CA LEU A 493 -10.45 15.68 -30.29
C LEU A 493 -11.79 15.55 -31.02
N ALA A 494 -12.14 14.34 -31.46
CA ALA A 494 -13.42 14.03 -32.07
C ALA A 494 -14.58 14.22 -31.08
N TRP A 495 -14.42 13.73 -29.85
CA TRP A 495 -15.43 13.91 -28.79
C TRP A 495 -15.68 15.40 -28.49
N ILE A 496 -14.61 16.22 -28.36
CA ILE A 496 -14.74 17.67 -28.12
C ILE A 496 -15.37 18.38 -29.34
N ARG A 497 -15.06 17.94 -30.56
CA ARG A 497 -15.64 18.48 -31.80
C ARG A 497 -17.15 18.25 -31.85
N ASP A 498 -17.58 17.07 -31.43
CA ASP A 498 -18.98 16.61 -31.53
C ASP A 498 -19.87 17.15 -30.38
N LEU A 499 -19.31 17.93 -29.46
CA LEU A 499 -20.10 18.67 -28.48
C LEU A 499 -21.11 19.61 -29.19
N PRO A 500 -22.33 19.79 -28.65
CA PRO A 500 -23.42 20.52 -29.30
C PRO A 500 -23.19 22.04 -29.45
N ASN A 501 -22.00 22.55 -29.07
CA ASN A 501 -21.66 23.97 -29.05
C ASN A 501 -20.55 24.27 -30.08
N GLU A 502 -20.69 25.32 -30.89
CA GLU A 502 -19.65 25.78 -31.84
C GLU A 502 -18.28 26.02 -31.19
N LYS A 503 -18.26 26.31 -29.88
CA LYS A 503 -17.03 26.43 -29.11
C LYS A 503 -16.26 25.11 -28.97
N GLY A 504 -16.94 23.96 -29.03
CA GLY A 504 -16.33 22.62 -29.01
C GLY A 504 -15.42 22.43 -30.21
N LEU A 505 -15.92 22.67 -31.42
CA LEU A 505 -15.13 22.67 -32.65
C LEU A 505 -13.91 23.61 -32.56
N ARG A 506 -14.09 24.81 -32.00
CA ARG A 506 -12.99 25.77 -31.83
C ARG A 506 -11.93 25.28 -30.84
N MET A 507 -12.34 24.68 -29.72
CA MET A 507 -11.43 24.09 -28.73
C MET A 507 -10.69 22.88 -29.31
N SER A 508 -11.38 21.99 -30.02
CA SER A 508 -10.80 20.85 -30.72
C SER A 508 -9.69 21.30 -31.68
N LYS A 509 -9.95 22.31 -32.53
CA LYS A 509 -8.92 22.88 -33.42
C LYS A 509 -7.73 23.50 -32.69
N LEU A 510 -7.94 24.12 -31.53
CA LEU A 510 -6.85 24.68 -30.72
C LEU A 510 -6.01 23.57 -30.09
N LEU A 511 -6.65 22.54 -29.54
CA LEU A 511 -5.97 21.38 -28.95
C LEU A 511 -5.17 20.62 -30.00
N PHE A 512 -5.72 20.41 -31.20
CA PHE A 512 -5.01 19.79 -32.31
C PHE A 512 -3.68 20.51 -32.58
N ARG A 513 -3.68 21.85 -32.65
CA ARG A 513 -2.45 22.62 -32.86
C ARG A 513 -1.42 22.48 -31.73
N GLU A 514 -1.87 22.26 -30.50
CA GLU A 514 -0.97 22.09 -29.36
C GLU A 514 -0.40 20.66 -29.29
N PHE A 515 -1.21 19.63 -29.57
CA PHE A 515 -0.77 18.22 -29.56
C PHE A 515 0.15 17.87 -30.73
N PHE A 516 -0.02 18.48 -31.90
CA PHE A 516 0.72 18.19 -33.14
C PHE A 516 1.75 19.28 -33.51
N LYS A 517 2.20 20.08 -32.55
CA LYS A 517 3.25 21.07 -32.77
C LYS A 517 4.59 20.36 -33.05
N GLU A 518 5.46 20.91 -33.90
CA GLU A 518 6.75 20.27 -34.27
C GLU A 518 7.63 19.81 -33.07
N ASN A 519 7.46 20.42 -31.90
CA ASN A 519 8.22 20.07 -30.67
C ASN A 519 7.41 19.23 -29.65
N SER A 520 6.25 18.67 -30.01
CA SER A 520 5.42 17.82 -29.14
C SER A 520 5.58 16.34 -29.48
N VAL A 521 5.05 15.47 -28.60
CA VAL A 521 5.17 14.00 -28.71
C VAL A 521 4.64 13.45 -30.04
N LEU A 522 3.63 14.10 -30.64
CA LEU A 522 2.99 13.65 -31.88
C LEU A 522 3.38 14.51 -33.12
N GLY A 523 4.38 15.38 -33.00
CA GLY A 523 4.74 16.36 -34.03
C GLY A 523 5.29 15.79 -35.35
N GLU A 524 5.76 14.54 -35.37
CA GLU A 524 6.33 13.88 -36.57
C GLU A 524 5.31 13.08 -37.41
N MET A 525 4.03 13.05 -36.99
CA MET A 525 2.99 12.27 -37.67
C MET A 525 2.42 12.99 -38.91
N ASP A 526 1.69 12.29 -39.79
CA ASP A 526 1.05 12.90 -40.97
C ASP A 526 -0.14 13.79 -40.56
N VAL A 527 0.19 14.99 -40.07
CA VAL A 527 -0.75 15.97 -39.52
C VAL A 527 -1.79 16.41 -40.57
N GLU A 528 -1.43 16.41 -41.86
CA GLU A 528 -2.31 16.84 -42.95
C GLU A 528 -3.44 15.84 -43.17
N HIS A 529 -3.15 14.55 -43.16
CA HIS A 529 -4.17 13.50 -43.29
C HIS A 529 -5.16 13.52 -42.11
N VAL A 530 -4.67 13.70 -40.88
CA VAL A 530 -5.49 13.72 -39.67
C VAL A 530 -6.33 14.99 -39.56
N ALA A 531 -5.78 16.13 -39.98
CA ALA A 531 -6.54 17.38 -40.09
C ALA A 531 -7.67 17.27 -41.12
N TRP A 532 -7.43 16.57 -42.23
CA TRP A 532 -8.45 16.28 -43.23
C TRP A 532 -9.55 15.38 -42.66
N GLU A 533 -9.21 14.27 -42.00
CA GLU A 533 -10.21 13.34 -41.43
C GLU A 533 -11.04 13.93 -40.28
N LEU A 534 -10.46 14.78 -39.42
CA LEU A 534 -11.18 15.34 -38.27
C LEU A 534 -12.01 16.58 -38.62
N TYR A 535 -11.63 17.34 -39.64
CA TYR A 535 -12.18 18.68 -39.88
C TYR A 535 -12.57 18.97 -41.34
N ASP A 536 -12.47 18.00 -42.25
CA ASP A 536 -12.73 18.15 -43.70
C ASP A 536 -12.00 19.36 -44.32
N LEU A 537 -10.69 19.49 -44.03
CA LEU A 537 -9.87 20.65 -44.41
C LEU A 537 -9.24 20.59 -45.80
#